data_AF-A0A969QAI4-F1
#
_entry.id   AF-A0A969QAI4-F1
#
_cell.length_a   1.000
_cell.length_b   1.000
_cell.length_c   1.000
_cell.angle_alpha   90.00
_cell.angle_beta   90.00
_cell.angle_gamma   90.00
#
_symmetry.space_group_name_H-M   'P 1'
#
loop_
_entity.id
_entity.type
_entity.pdbx_description
1 polymer ?
#
loop_
_entity_poly.entity_id
_entity_poly.type
_entity_poly.pdbx_seq_one_letter_code
_entity_poly.pdbx_strand_id
1 'polypeptide(L)'
;MGVYRLLKELKSANLRAVFAVNGVLLQHKRALIDMIIEDGHEIAAHGWDTDSIHWSGLDRDLEASFVRRTRDAFAAMGLTPRTWMSPARQQSAHTPDLIKAAGFDVCLDWESDGVPWAMRTDHGPLTCVPLSNELDDRKLLIEQRHSEAQWRDQSLPRATIWLKRAPLWRASPVVYPDPLYQRSAVPDLGFA
;
A
#
# COMPACT_ATOMS: atom_id res chain seq x y z
N MET A 1 21.29 -6.77 -1.40
CA MET A 1 19.96 -6.35 -0.87
C MET A 1 19.03 -6.06 -2.04
N GLY A 2 17.84 -6.67 -2.09
CA GLY A 2 16.93 -6.60 -3.24
C GLY A 2 16.33 -5.22 -3.52
N VAL A 3 16.02 -4.45 -2.47
CA VAL A 3 15.35 -3.14 -2.58
C VAL A 3 16.08 -2.11 -3.46
N TYR A 4 17.41 -2.05 -3.40
CA TYR A 4 18.17 -1.12 -4.24
C TYR A 4 18.10 -1.45 -5.74
N ARG A 5 17.92 -2.74 -6.08
CA ARG A 5 17.67 -3.14 -7.46
C ARG A 5 16.28 -2.67 -7.90
N LEU A 6 15.27 -2.84 -7.06
CA LEU A 6 13.91 -2.35 -7.35
C LEU A 6 13.88 -0.82 -7.56
N LEU A 7 14.53 -0.05 -6.69
CA LEU A 7 14.62 1.41 -6.84
C LEU A 7 15.32 1.79 -8.16
N LYS A 8 16.41 1.10 -8.52
CA LYS A 8 17.10 1.33 -9.80
C LYS A 8 16.20 1.05 -11.01
N GLU A 9 15.46 -0.06 -11.00
CA GLU A 9 14.56 -0.41 -12.11
C GLU A 9 13.39 0.58 -12.20
N LEU A 10 12.77 0.95 -11.07
CA LEU A 10 11.70 1.96 -11.04
C LEU A 10 12.18 3.31 -11.61
N LYS A 11 13.37 3.74 -11.21
CA LYS A 11 14.00 4.97 -11.72
C LYS A 11 14.28 4.89 -13.22
N SER A 12 14.80 3.75 -13.69
CA SER A 12 15.10 3.53 -15.12
C SER A 12 13.82 3.52 -15.97
N ALA A 13 12.71 3.04 -15.41
CA ALA A 13 11.39 3.06 -16.04
C ALA A 13 10.62 4.38 -15.86
N ASN A 14 11.17 5.36 -15.13
CA ASN A 14 10.49 6.60 -14.74
C ASN A 14 9.14 6.34 -14.03
N LEU A 15 9.10 5.32 -13.17
CA LEU A 15 7.92 4.93 -12.40
C LEU A 15 8.08 5.30 -10.93
N ARG A 16 6.96 5.67 -10.31
CA ARG A 16 6.85 5.79 -8.86
C ARG A 16 6.02 4.63 -8.31
N ALA A 17 6.32 4.22 -7.09
CA ALA A 17 5.64 3.14 -6.39
C ALA A 17 5.30 3.59 -4.96
N VAL A 18 4.47 2.79 -4.29
CA VAL A 18 4.20 2.91 -2.86
C VAL A 18 5.02 1.86 -2.13
N PHE A 19 5.77 2.27 -1.11
CA PHE A 19 6.57 1.37 -0.28
C PHE A 19 5.90 1.18 1.07
N ALA A 20 5.54 -0.06 1.39
CA ALA A 20 5.05 -0.43 2.72
C ALA A 20 6.23 -0.48 3.71
N VAL A 21 6.18 0.36 4.76
CA VAL A 21 7.26 0.48 5.75
C VAL A 21 6.70 0.35 7.17
N ASN A 22 7.25 -0.60 7.93
CA ASN A 22 6.90 -0.80 9.34
C ASN A 22 7.53 0.28 10.24
N GLY A 23 6.84 0.59 11.35
CA GLY A 23 7.32 1.52 12.37
C GLY A 23 8.68 1.16 12.96
N VAL A 24 9.01 -0.13 13.13
CA VAL A 24 10.34 -0.56 13.60
C VAL A 24 11.45 -0.20 12.61
N LEU A 25 11.21 -0.28 11.30
CA LEU A 25 12.24 -0.03 10.29
C LEU A 25 12.69 1.42 10.24
N LEU A 26 11.83 2.34 10.65
CA LEU A 26 12.08 3.78 10.75
C LEU A 26 13.35 4.11 11.53
N GLN A 27 13.60 3.39 12.62
CA GLN A 27 14.77 3.59 13.49
C GLN A 27 16.05 2.95 12.92
N HIS A 28 15.91 1.89 12.13
CA HIS A 28 17.03 1.04 11.72
C HIS A 28 17.50 1.29 10.29
N LYS A 29 16.65 1.88 9.43
CA LYS A 29 16.85 1.98 7.98
C LYS A 29 16.59 3.39 7.44
N ARG A 30 16.94 4.42 8.23
CA ARG A 30 16.76 5.83 7.86
C ARG A 30 17.23 6.16 6.44
N ALA A 31 18.47 5.80 6.10
CA ALA A 31 19.04 6.11 4.79
C ALA A 31 18.27 5.50 3.61
N LEU A 32 17.64 4.33 3.80
CA LEU A 32 16.81 3.71 2.77
C LEU A 32 15.47 4.46 2.62
N ILE A 33 14.89 4.88 3.75
CA ILE A 33 13.63 5.63 3.77
C ILE A 33 13.82 6.99 3.11
N ASP A 34 14.90 7.70 3.44
CA ASP A 34 15.22 8.99 2.81
C ASP A 34 15.39 8.81 1.30
N MET A 35 16.09 7.77 0.84
CA MET A 35 16.23 7.46 -0.59
C MET A 35 14.89 7.20 -1.29
N ILE A 36 13.98 6.46 -0.65
CA ILE A 36 12.63 6.21 -1.19
C ILE A 36 11.88 7.55 -1.39
N ILE A 37 11.96 8.44 -0.39
CA ILE A 37 11.28 9.74 -0.43
C ILE A 37 11.92 10.69 -1.45
N GLU A 38 13.25 10.76 -1.49
CA GLU A 38 14.02 11.59 -2.43
C GLU A 38 13.78 11.18 -3.88
N ASP A 39 13.65 9.88 -4.15
CA ASP A 39 13.20 9.34 -5.43
C ASP A 39 11.66 9.44 -5.60
N GLY A 40 10.97 10.30 -4.82
CA GLY A 40 9.56 10.67 -5.04
C GLY A 40 8.55 9.53 -4.96
N HIS A 41 8.89 8.46 -4.23
CA HIS A 41 7.97 7.37 -3.95
C HIS A 41 7.09 7.68 -2.74
N GLU A 42 5.90 7.10 -2.69
CA GLU A 42 5.00 7.23 -1.54
C GLU A 42 5.33 6.17 -0.48
N ILE A 43 5.09 6.47 0.79
CA ILE A 43 5.17 5.49 1.88
C ILE A 43 3.77 5.16 2.39
N ALA A 44 3.47 3.85 2.45
CA ALA A 44 2.37 3.32 3.22
C ALA A 44 2.88 2.86 4.59
N ALA A 45 2.23 3.30 5.66
CA ALA A 45 2.52 2.79 6.99
C ALA A 45 2.06 1.33 7.08
N HIS A 46 3.01 0.42 7.37
CA HIS A 46 2.78 -1.02 7.39
C HIS A 46 2.66 -1.60 8.81
N GLY A 47 1.95 -0.91 9.69
CA GLY A 47 1.90 -1.27 11.11
C GLY A 47 3.25 -1.15 11.83
N TRP A 48 3.29 -1.63 13.07
CA TRP A 48 4.47 -1.46 13.93
C TRP A 48 5.61 -2.41 13.53
N ASP A 49 5.32 -3.70 13.43
CA ASP A 49 6.19 -4.79 12.96
C ASP A 49 5.35 -5.95 12.40
N THR A 50 6.00 -7.03 11.98
CA THR A 50 5.34 -8.21 11.41
C THR A 50 4.73 -9.13 12.46
N ASP A 51 5.02 -8.93 13.75
CA ASP A 51 4.48 -9.74 14.85
C ASP A 51 3.22 -9.09 15.47
N SER A 52 3.05 -7.78 15.29
CA SER A 52 1.91 -6.99 15.75
C SER A 52 0.75 -7.03 14.76
N ILE A 53 0.30 -8.24 14.39
CA ILE A 53 -0.76 -8.47 13.40
C ILE A 53 -2.14 -8.15 14.00
N HIS A 54 -3.02 -7.54 13.20
CA HIS A 54 -4.42 -7.30 13.57
C HIS A 54 -5.27 -8.51 13.20
N TRP A 55 -6.22 -8.91 14.04
CA TRP A 55 -7.11 -10.04 13.78
C TRP A 55 -8.40 -9.92 14.60
N SER A 56 -9.45 -10.66 14.22
CA SER A 56 -10.81 -10.44 14.72
C SER A 56 -11.03 -10.53 16.24
N GLY A 57 -10.15 -11.23 16.98
CA GLY A 57 -10.24 -11.33 18.44
C GLY A 57 -9.13 -10.56 19.18
N LEU A 58 -8.38 -9.72 18.46
CA LEU A 58 -7.44 -8.79 19.09
C LEU A 58 -8.23 -7.77 19.90
N ASP A 59 -7.77 -7.50 21.12
CA ASP A 59 -8.34 -6.45 21.95
C ASP A 59 -8.23 -5.08 21.25
N ARG A 60 -9.32 -4.30 21.27
CA ARG A 60 -9.40 -3.02 20.55
C ARG A 60 -8.37 -2.01 21.05
N ASP A 61 -8.12 -1.95 22.35
CA ASP A 61 -7.19 -0.98 22.92
C ASP A 61 -5.74 -1.33 22.61
N LEU A 62 -5.42 -2.63 22.62
CA LEU A 62 -4.14 -3.16 22.15
C LEU A 62 -3.93 -2.85 20.67
N GLU A 63 -4.90 -3.14 19.80
CA GLU A 63 -4.83 -2.82 18.38
C GLU A 63 -4.64 -1.31 18.15
N ALA A 64 -5.42 -0.49 18.86
CA ALA A 64 -5.29 0.96 18.81
C ALA A 64 -3.89 1.43 19.24
N SER A 65 -3.27 0.74 20.20
CA SER A 65 -1.90 1.04 20.62
C SER A 65 -0.87 0.77 19.51
N PHE A 66 -1.04 -0.27 18.70
CA PHE A 66 -0.17 -0.56 17.56
C PHE A 66 -0.28 0.52 16.48
N VAL A 67 -1.51 0.94 16.16
CA VAL A 67 -1.76 2.01 15.20
C VAL A 67 -1.15 3.33 15.68
N ARG A 68 -1.40 3.73 16.94
CA ARG A 68 -0.82 4.95 17.54
C ARG A 68 0.70 4.91 17.53
N ARG A 69 1.29 3.82 18.01
CA ARG A 69 2.76 3.66 18.05
C ARG A 69 3.38 3.78 16.66
N THR A 70 2.71 3.23 15.65
CA THR A 70 3.13 3.36 14.24
C THR A 70 3.08 4.82 13.79
N ARG A 71 1.97 5.51 14.03
CA ARG A 71 1.81 6.93 13.70
C ARG A 71 2.87 7.80 14.38
N ASP A 72 3.11 7.59 15.67
CA ASP A 72 4.08 8.34 16.46
C ASP A 72 5.50 8.15 15.93
N ALA A 73 5.85 6.92 15.53
CA ALA A 73 7.18 6.63 14.97
C ALA A 73 7.41 7.33 13.63
N PHE A 74 6.41 7.39 12.76
CA PHE A 74 6.47 8.20 11.53
C PHE A 74 6.59 9.69 11.85
N ALA A 75 5.78 10.20 12.78
CA ALA A 75 5.80 11.60 13.17
C ALA A 75 7.17 12.01 13.77
N ALA A 76 7.80 11.14 14.55
CA ALA A 76 9.15 11.36 15.09
C ALA A 76 10.24 11.50 14.01
N MET A 77 10.00 10.99 12.80
CA MET A 77 10.87 11.20 11.64
C MET A 77 10.50 12.42 10.80
N GLY A 78 9.45 13.16 11.17
CA GLY A 78 8.88 14.23 10.36
C GLY A 78 8.03 13.73 9.19
N LEU A 79 7.57 12.48 9.24
CA LEU A 79 6.77 11.86 8.18
C LEU A 79 5.31 11.75 8.60
N THR A 80 4.40 12.04 7.68
CA THR A 80 2.95 11.92 7.89
C THR A 80 2.32 11.10 6.76
N PRO A 81 2.60 9.78 6.68
CA PRO A 81 2.02 8.93 5.65
C PRO A 81 0.50 8.94 5.77
N ARG A 82 -0.17 9.06 4.63
CA ARG A 82 -1.64 9.07 4.54
C ARG A 82 -2.19 7.67 4.31
N THR A 83 -1.37 6.81 3.73
CA THR A 83 -1.71 5.46 3.33
C THR A 83 -1.32 4.45 4.39
N TRP A 84 -2.22 3.50 4.65
CA TRP A 84 -2.07 2.39 5.56
C TRP A 84 -2.20 1.07 4.81
N MET A 85 -1.38 0.10 5.19
CA MET A 85 -1.50 -1.30 4.81
C MET A 85 -1.25 -2.15 6.05
N SER A 86 -2.21 -2.93 6.52
CA SER A 86 -2.05 -3.67 7.77
C SER A 86 -0.98 -4.77 7.62
N PRO A 87 -0.22 -5.12 8.68
CA PRO A 87 0.67 -6.27 8.67
C PRO A 87 -0.06 -7.54 8.22
N ALA A 88 0.57 -8.30 7.31
CA ALA A 88 -0.04 -9.47 6.65
C ALA A 88 -1.40 -9.19 5.96
N ARG A 89 -1.75 -7.90 5.74
CA ARG A 89 -3.06 -7.42 5.26
C ARG A 89 -4.23 -7.94 6.08
N GLN A 90 -4.01 -8.26 7.36
CA GLN A 90 -5.08 -8.69 8.25
C GLN A 90 -5.65 -7.52 9.04
N GLN A 91 -6.93 -7.62 9.36
CA GLN A 91 -7.68 -6.61 10.09
C GLN A 91 -8.61 -7.27 11.11
N SER A 92 -8.98 -6.50 12.14
CA SER A 92 -10.19 -6.73 12.93
C SER A 92 -11.33 -5.85 12.39
N ALA A 93 -12.53 -5.98 12.96
CA ALA A 93 -13.64 -5.07 12.66
C ALA A 93 -13.36 -3.61 13.10
N HIS A 94 -12.37 -3.39 13.97
CA HIS A 94 -12.01 -2.08 14.49
C HIS A 94 -10.93 -1.39 13.65
N THR A 95 -10.13 -2.13 12.88
CA THR A 95 -8.97 -1.58 12.15
C THR A 95 -9.32 -0.35 11.32
N PRO A 96 -10.38 -0.35 10.48
CA PRO A 96 -10.68 0.80 9.62
C PRO A 96 -10.93 2.08 10.41
N ASP A 97 -11.64 1.97 11.53
CA ASP A 97 -11.97 3.09 12.40
C ASP A 97 -10.73 3.60 13.14
N LEU A 98 -9.92 2.69 13.67
CA LEU A 98 -8.67 3.01 14.38
C LEU A 98 -7.66 3.72 13.49
N ILE A 99 -7.46 3.27 12.26
CA ILE A 99 -6.52 3.91 11.33
C ILE A 99 -7.05 5.27 10.87
N LYS A 100 -8.36 5.40 10.65
CA LYS A 100 -8.95 6.70 10.29
C LYS A 100 -8.82 7.70 11.44
N ALA A 101 -9.10 7.27 12.67
CA ALA A 101 -8.91 8.06 13.89
C ALA A 101 -7.45 8.54 14.04
N ALA A 102 -6.48 7.71 13.66
CA ALA A 102 -5.06 8.03 13.69
C ALA A 102 -4.58 8.88 12.49
N GLY A 103 -5.50 9.33 11.63
CA GLY A 103 -5.21 10.24 10.51
C GLY A 103 -4.74 9.56 9.22
N PHE A 104 -4.94 8.25 9.06
CA PHE A 104 -4.75 7.59 7.77
C PHE A 104 -6.02 7.75 6.93
N ASP A 105 -5.87 8.17 5.67
CA ASP A 105 -6.98 8.43 4.76
C ASP A 105 -7.22 7.28 3.78
N VAL A 106 -6.22 6.43 3.59
CA VAL A 106 -6.17 5.43 2.53
C VAL A 106 -5.80 4.08 3.13
N CYS A 107 -6.53 3.03 2.72
CA CYS A 107 -6.30 1.65 3.12
C CYS A 107 -6.09 0.76 1.90
N LEU A 108 -5.03 -0.04 1.91
CA LEU A 108 -4.65 -0.94 0.79
C LEU A 108 -5.02 -2.42 1.02
N ASP A 109 -5.75 -2.72 2.09
CA ASP A 109 -5.96 -4.11 2.54
C ASP A 109 -7.12 -4.83 1.85
N TRP A 110 -7.97 -4.12 1.09
CA TRP A 110 -9.25 -4.66 0.59
C TRP A 110 -9.28 -4.75 -0.94
N GLU A 111 -9.81 -5.85 -1.47
CA GLU A 111 -9.96 -6.12 -2.93
C GLU A 111 -11.41 -6.09 -3.42
N SER A 112 -12.31 -5.47 -2.66
CA SER A 112 -13.75 -5.60 -2.87
C SER A 112 -14.27 -5.02 -4.20
N ASP A 113 -13.50 -4.19 -4.90
CA ASP A 113 -13.90 -3.54 -6.15
C ASP A 113 -12.71 -3.42 -7.13
N GLY A 114 -12.97 -3.07 -8.38
CA GLY A 114 -11.97 -2.76 -9.40
C GLY A 114 -11.57 -1.27 -9.46
N VAL A 115 -12.16 -0.42 -8.63
CA VAL A 115 -11.85 1.02 -8.47
C VAL A 115 -11.82 1.41 -6.98
N PRO A 116 -11.20 2.55 -6.60
CA PRO A 116 -11.25 3.04 -5.23
C PRO A 116 -12.68 3.33 -4.77
N TRP A 117 -12.97 2.98 -3.53
CA TRP A 117 -14.27 3.16 -2.89
C TRP A 117 -14.11 3.67 -1.45
N ALA A 118 -15.19 4.17 -0.85
CA ALA A 118 -15.15 4.76 0.49
C ALA A 118 -15.79 3.83 1.53
N MET A 119 -15.00 3.38 2.49
CA MET A 119 -15.47 2.68 3.68
C MET A 119 -15.94 3.68 4.73
N ARG A 120 -17.08 3.40 5.36
CA ARG A 120 -17.62 4.21 6.44
C ARG A 120 -16.89 3.89 7.75
N THR A 121 -16.48 4.93 8.46
CA THR A 121 -15.94 4.85 9.84
C THR A 121 -16.60 5.94 10.68
N ASP A 122 -16.44 5.89 12.00
CA ASP A 122 -16.98 6.93 12.89
C ASP A 122 -16.20 8.25 12.76
N HIS A 123 -15.01 8.19 12.17
CA HIS A 123 -14.10 9.32 11.93
C HIS A 123 -14.13 9.82 10.47
N GLY A 124 -15.19 9.48 9.72
CA GLY A 124 -15.40 9.88 8.33
C GLY A 124 -15.03 8.81 7.31
N PRO A 125 -15.08 9.10 6.00
CA PRO A 125 -14.78 8.11 4.98
C PRO A 125 -13.28 7.75 4.95
N LEU A 126 -13.00 6.46 4.85
CA LEU A 126 -11.69 5.87 4.59
C LEU A 126 -11.65 5.40 3.13
N THR A 127 -10.68 5.86 2.34
CA THR A 127 -10.54 5.45 0.94
C THR A 127 -9.89 4.09 0.86
N CYS A 128 -10.61 3.08 0.37
CA CYS A 128 -10.06 1.76 0.10
C CYS A 128 -9.61 1.69 -1.35
N VAL A 129 -8.31 1.49 -1.56
CA VAL A 129 -7.73 1.30 -2.89
C VAL A 129 -7.51 -0.20 -3.11
N PRO A 130 -8.09 -0.80 -4.16
CA PRO A 130 -7.97 -2.23 -4.37
C PRO A 130 -6.55 -2.64 -4.75
N LEU A 131 -5.97 -3.55 -3.97
CA LEU A 131 -4.64 -4.10 -4.19
C LEU A 131 -4.70 -5.63 -4.28
N SER A 132 -4.41 -6.19 -5.47
CA SER A 132 -4.59 -7.63 -5.69
C SER A 132 -3.65 -8.49 -4.85
N ASN A 133 -4.21 -9.30 -3.96
CA ASN A 133 -3.50 -10.33 -3.20
C ASN A 133 -3.31 -11.59 -4.05
N GLU A 134 -4.20 -11.85 -5.02
CA GLU A 134 -4.05 -12.98 -5.96
C GLU A 134 -2.80 -12.86 -6.85
N LEU A 135 -2.32 -11.64 -7.10
CA LEU A 135 -1.11 -11.38 -7.89
C LEU A 135 0.12 -11.03 -7.05
N ASP A 136 0.00 -11.15 -5.73
CA ASP A 136 1.10 -10.89 -4.80
C ASP A 136 2.26 -11.88 -5.03
N ASP A 137 3.48 -11.37 -5.01
CA ASP A 137 4.68 -12.15 -5.31
C ASP A 137 4.93 -13.22 -4.25
N ARG A 138 4.68 -12.91 -2.97
CA ARG A 138 4.74 -13.89 -1.88
C ARG A 138 3.75 -15.02 -2.14
N LYS A 139 2.51 -14.70 -2.49
CA LYS A 139 1.48 -15.71 -2.75
C LYS A 139 1.88 -16.60 -3.92
N LEU A 140 2.22 -16.03 -5.07
CA LEU A 140 2.46 -16.81 -6.28
C LEU A 140 3.82 -17.53 -6.23
N LEU A 141 4.90 -16.85 -5.86
CA LEU A 141 6.25 -17.43 -5.89
C LEU A 141 6.53 -18.33 -4.67
N ILE A 142 6.07 -17.93 -3.47
CA ILE A 142 6.42 -18.64 -2.23
C ILE A 142 5.36 -19.67 -1.85
N GLU A 143 4.07 -19.29 -1.82
CA GLU A 143 3.01 -20.19 -1.34
C GLU A 143 2.58 -21.18 -2.42
N GLN A 144 2.34 -20.69 -3.64
CA GLN A 144 1.88 -21.52 -4.76
C GLN A 144 3.03 -22.08 -5.60
N ARG A 145 4.27 -21.70 -5.32
CA ARG A 145 5.49 -22.21 -5.98
C ARG A 145 5.47 -22.05 -7.50
N HIS A 146 4.81 -21.01 -7.99
CA HIS A 146 4.92 -20.62 -9.40
C HIS A 146 6.35 -20.12 -9.69
N SER A 147 6.82 -20.42 -10.89
CA SER A 147 8.03 -19.80 -11.44
C SER A 147 7.83 -18.30 -11.67
N GLU A 148 8.93 -17.55 -11.77
CA GLU A 148 8.91 -16.13 -12.11
C GLU A 148 8.25 -15.88 -13.47
N ALA A 149 8.44 -16.80 -14.43
CA ALA A 149 7.78 -16.73 -15.74
C ALA A 149 6.26 -16.83 -15.60
N GLN A 150 5.76 -17.77 -14.80
CA GLN A 150 4.32 -17.91 -14.53
C GLN A 150 3.75 -16.70 -13.78
N TRP A 151 4.49 -16.12 -12.84
CA TRP A 151 4.07 -14.89 -12.15
C TRP A 151 3.98 -13.71 -13.12
N ARG A 152 4.99 -13.53 -13.98
CA ARG A 152 5.01 -12.50 -15.04
C ARG A 152 3.82 -12.67 -15.99
N ASP A 153 3.59 -13.89 -16.47
CA ASP A 153 2.56 -14.18 -17.47
C ASP A 153 1.14 -14.02 -16.91
N GLN A 154 0.97 -14.06 -15.58
CA GLN A 154 -0.28 -13.72 -14.90
C GLN A 154 -0.40 -12.21 -14.63
N SER A 155 0.70 -11.56 -14.26
CA SER A 155 0.72 -10.16 -13.85
C SER A 155 0.57 -9.19 -15.02
N LEU A 156 1.27 -9.42 -16.14
CA LEU A 156 1.26 -8.51 -17.28
C LEU A 156 -0.13 -8.36 -17.92
N PRO A 157 -0.88 -9.44 -18.23
CA PRO A 157 -2.23 -9.29 -18.78
C PRO A 157 -3.18 -8.56 -17.82
N ARG A 158 -3.03 -8.77 -16.50
CA ARG A 158 -3.86 -8.05 -15.52
C ARG A 158 -3.53 -6.57 -15.48
N ALA A 159 -2.25 -6.21 -15.52
CA ALA A 159 -1.83 -4.81 -15.58
C ALA A 159 -2.48 -4.11 -16.79
N THR A 160 -2.46 -4.73 -17.97
CA THR A 160 -3.15 -4.19 -19.17
C THR A 160 -4.65 -3.97 -18.95
N ILE A 161 -5.33 -4.88 -18.25
CA ILE A 161 -6.76 -4.70 -17.92
C ILE A 161 -6.95 -3.50 -16.98
N TRP A 162 -6.12 -3.35 -15.94
CA TRP A 162 -6.22 -2.22 -15.03
C TRP A 162 -5.93 -0.89 -15.71
N LEU A 163 -4.93 -0.84 -16.59
CA LEU A 163 -4.63 0.35 -17.39
C LEU A 163 -5.81 0.76 -18.27
N LYS A 164 -6.53 -0.19 -18.88
CA LYS A 164 -7.78 0.09 -19.63
C LYS A 164 -8.91 0.60 -18.73
N ARG A 165 -8.91 0.24 -17.44
CA ARG A 165 -9.90 0.71 -16.44
C ARG A 165 -9.47 2.02 -15.76
N ALA A 166 -8.28 2.55 -16.02
CA ALA A 166 -7.82 3.81 -15.44
C ALA A 166 -8.79 5.00 -15.60
N PRO A 167 -9.57 5.14 -16.69
CA PRO A 167 -10.60 6.17 -16.77
C PRO A 167 -11.68 6.06 -15.69
N LEU A 168 -12.03 4.84 -15.26
CA LEU A 168 -13.00 4.62 -14.17
C LEU A 168 -12.42 5.04 -12.82
N TRP A 169 -11.11 4.89 -12.63
CA TRP A 169 -10.42 5.36 -11.42
C TRP A 169 -10.47 6.89 -11.31
N ARG A 170 -10.30 7.59 -12.44
CA ARG A 170 -10.38 9.06 -12.51
C ARG A 170 -11.80 9.59 -12.36
N ALA A 171 -12.80 8.81 -12.77
CA ALA A 171 -14.22 9.15 -12.64
C ALA A 171 -14.82 8.77 -11.27
N SER A 172 -14.08 8.03 -10.42
CA SER A 172 -14.57 7.66 -9.09
C SER A 172 -14.80 8.92 -8.25
N PRO A 173 -15.97 9.08 -7.61
CA PRO A 173 -16.23 10.21 -6.71
C PRO A 173 -15.34 10.15 -5.46
N VAL A 174 -14.74 8.98 -5.19
CA VAL A 174 -13.70 8.78 -4.19
C VAL A 174 -12.37 9.14 -4.84
N VAL A 175 -12.07 10.42 -4.88
CA VAL A 175 -10.83 10.93 -5.47
C VAL A 175 -9.68 10.58 -4.55
N TYR A 176 -8.80 9.67 -4.99
CA TYR A 176 -7.46 9.57 -4.42
C TYR A 176 -6.75 10.90 -4.68
N PRO A 177 -6.43 11.68 -3.64
CA PRO A 177 -5.98 13.06 -3.82
C PRO A 177 -4.51 13.19 -4.22
N ASP A 178 -3.79 12.07 -4.43
CA ASP A 178 -2.37 12.14 -4.78
C ASP A 178 -2.14 12.49 -6.27
N PRO A 179 -1.36 13.54 -6.57
CA PRO A 179 -0.99 13.90 -7.93
C PRO A 179 -0.27 12.78 -8.71
N LEU A 180 0.42 11.84 -8.05
CA LEU A 180 1.13 10.72 -8.68
C LEU A 180 0.18 9.83 -9.51
N TYR A 181 -1.03 9.60 -9.01
CA TYR A 181 -2.05 8.79 -9.71
C TYR A 181 -2.88 9.63 -10.69
N GLN A 182 -3.00 10.94 -10.46
CA GLN A 182 -3.72 11.83 -11.37
C GLN A 182 -2.88 12.22 -12.60
N ARG A 183 -1.54 12.27 -12.47
CA ARG A 183 -0.60 12.68 -13.52
C ARG A 183 0.00 11.54 -14.33
N SER A 184 -0.16 10.28 -13.92
CA SER A 184 0.31 9.16 -14.73
C SER A 184 -0.56 9.06 -15.99
N ALA A 185 -0.05 9.60 -17.10
CA ALA A 185 -0.40 9.04 -18.40
C ALA A 185 -0.05 7.56 -18.30
N VAL A 186 -1.01 6.68 -18.54
CA VAL A 186 -0.72 5.26 -18.77
C VAL A 186 0.34 5.24 -19.87
N PRO A 187 1.59 4.83 -19.58
CA PRO A 187 2.56 4.66 -20.64
C PRO A 187 2.00 3.60 -21.57
N ASP A 188 2.11 3.81 -22.88
CA ASP A 188 1.88 2.71 -23.82
C ASP A 188 3.01 1.70 -23.60
N LEU A 189 2.72 0.64 -22.84
CA LEU A 189 3.70 -0.38 -22.47
C LEU A 189 4.03 -1.33 -23.64
N GLY A 190 3.48 -1.10 -24.84
CA GLY A 190 3.93 -1.75 -26.07
C GLY A 190 3.75 -3.27 -26.11
N PHE A 191 2.88 -3.83 -25.27
CA PHE A 191 2.57 -5.26 -25.30
C PHE A 191 1.46 -5.53 -26.33
N ALA A 192 1.90 -5.84 -27.55
CA ALA A 192 1.07 -6.43 -28.61
C ALA A 192 0.99 -7.95 -28.47
#